data_AF-A0A928IUD8-F1
#
_entry.id   AF-A0A928IUD8-F1
#
_cell.length_a   1.000
_cell.length_b   1.000
_cell.length_c   1.000
_cell.angle_alpha   90.00
_cell.angle_beta   90.00
_cell.angle_gamma   90.00
#
_symmetry.space_group_name_H-M   'P 1'
#
loop_
_entity.id
_entity.type
_entity.pdbx_description
1 polymer ?
#
loop_
_entity_poly.entity_id
_entity_poly.type
_entity_poly.pdbx_seq_one_letter_code
_entity_poly.pdbx_strand_id
1 'polypeptide(L)'
;MAENKLADMSTEFAIQILKLTENIKGHYSLSNRLARAGTSIGASIHEANYAHKKPDFIAELQIALKESNKTENSILIMIILGC
;
A
#
# COMPACT_ATOMS: atom_id res chain seq x y z
N MET A 1 11.45 19.66 10.03
CA MET A 1 11.56 18.75 8.87
C MET A 1 10.47 19.14 7.89
N ALA A 2 10.77 19.22 6.60
CA ALA A 2 9.73 19.52 5.60
C ALA A 2 8.66 18.42 5.67
N GLU A 3 7.41 18.83 5.79
CA GLU A 3 6.26 17.92 5.88
C GLU A 3 6.11 17.14 4.56
N ASN A 4 6.26 15.81 4.61
CA ASN A 4 5.98 14.97 3.46
C ASN A 4 4.59 14.38 3.61
N LYS A 5 3.58 15.17 3.22
CA LYS A 5 2.17 14.79 3.30
C LYS A 5 1.87 13.43 2.66
N LEU A 6 2.57 13.06 1.59
CA LEU A 6 2.39 11.77 0.92
C LEU A 6 2.89 10.60 1.80
N ALA A 7 4.00 10.79 2.53
CA ALA A 7 4.52 9.80 3.47
C ALA A 7 3.56 9.59 4.66
N ASP A 8 3.01 10.67 5.22
CA ASP A 8 2.07 10.59 6.33
C ASP A 8 0.78 9.89 5.90
N MET A 9 0.20 10.28 4.76
CA MET A 9 -0.99 9.66 4.20
C MET A 9 -0.80 8.17 3.88
N SER A 10 0.35 7.79 3.34
CA SER A 10 0.63 6.38 3.01
C SER A 10 0.86 5.52 4.26
N THR A 11 1.43 6.09 5.33
CA THR A 11 1.56 5.42 6.62
C THR A 11 0.19 5.18 7.26
N GLU A 12 -0.67 6.21 7.27
CA GLU A 12 -2.03 6.08 7.77
C GLU A 12 -2.84 5.05 6.96
N PHE A 13 -2.70 5.07 5.63
CA PHE A 13 -3.31 4.09 4.74
C PHE A 13 -2.86 2.65 5.06
N ALA A 14 -1.57 2.42 5.28
CA ALA A 14 -1.05 1.10 5.65
C ALA A 14 -1.68 0.60 6.97
N ILE A 15 -1.86 1.48 7.97
CA ILE A 15 -2.53 1.15 9.23
C ILE A 15 -4.00 0.77 8.99
N GLN A 16 -4.71 1.51 8.12
CA GLN A 16 -6.10 1.21 7.78
C GLN A 16 -6.23 -0.16 7.08
N ILE A 17 -5.33 -0.47 6.15
CA ILE A 17 -5.30 -1.77 5.48
C ILE A 17 -5.06 -2.92 6.47
N LEU A 18 -4.10 -2.78 7.39
CA LEU A 18 -3.84 -3.81 8.40
C LEU A 18 -5.08 -4.08 9.26
N LYS A 19 -5.71 -3.01 9.78
CA LYS A 19 -6.96 -3.11 10.55
C LYS A 19 -8.10 -3.74 9.75
N LEU A 20 -8.23 -3.42 8.45
CA LEU A 20 -9.20 -4.07 7.57
C LEU A 20 -8.95 -5.57 7.50
N THR A 21 -7.69 -5.98 7.26
CA THR A 21 -7.33 -7.39 7.10
C THR A 21 -7.47 -8.23 8.37
N GLU A 22 -7.36 -7.62 9.56
CA GLU A 22 -7.61 -8.29 10.84
C GLU A 22 -9.07 -8.72 11.02
N ASN A 23 -10.00 -8.00 10.38
CA ASN A 23 -11.44 -8.26 10.51
C ASN A 23 -11.97 -9.31 9.49
N ILE A 24 -11.17 -9.66 8.47
CA ILE A 24 -11.57 -10.59 7.43
C ILE A 24 -11.37 -12.04 7.89
N LYS A 25 -12.46 -12.81 7.96
CA LYS A 25 -12.44 -14.24 8.30
C LYS A 25 -12.54 -15.09 7.04
N GLY A 26 -11.83 -16.22 7.01
CA GLY A 26 -11.97 -17.23 5.93
C GLY A 26 -11.18 -16.96 4.64
N HIS A 27 -10.68 -15.74 4.42
CA HIS A 27 -9.94 -15.37 3.19
C HIS A 27 -8.49 -14.95 3.48
N TYR A 28 -7.73 -15.82 4.18
CA TYR A 28 -6.35 -15.52 4.59
C TYR A 28 -5.44 -15.15 3.41
N SER A 29 -5.50 -15.90 2.30
CA SER A 29 -4.66 -15.61 1.12
C SER A 29 -4.94 -14.24 0.51
N LEU A 30 -6.21 -13.81 0.48
CA LEU A 30 -6.61 -12.51 -0.06
C LEU A 30 -6.26 -11.38 0.92
N SER A 31 -6.49 -11.60 2.21
CA SER A 31 -6.17 -10.65 3.29
C SER A 31 -4.66 -10.43 3.41
N ASN A 32 -3.86 -11.49 3.34
CA ASN A 32 -2.40 -11.41 3.34
C ASN A 32 -1.88 -10.69 2.08
N ARG A 33 -2.48 -10.95 0.91
CA ARG A 33 -2.13 -10.21 -0.32
C ARG A 33 -2.45 -8.73 -0.18
N LEU A 34 -3.61 -8.39 0.38
CA LEU A 34 -4.02 -7.00 0.61
C LEU A 34 -3.09 -6.30 1.61
N ALA A 35 -2.80 -6.94 2.75
CA ALA A 35 -1.91 -6.42 3.78
C ALA A 35 -0.54 -6.07 3.19
N ARG A 36 0.06 -7.01 2.45
CA ARG A 36 1.36 -6.81 1.82
C ARG A 36 1.34 -5.65 0.82
N ALA A 37 0.39 -5.64 -0.11
CA ALA A 37 0.28 -4.59 -1.13
C ALA A 37 0.07 -3.21 -0.48
N GLY A 38 -0.83 -3.11 0.50
CA GLY A 38 -1.09 -1.85 1.22
C GLY A 38 0.13 -1.31 1.98
N THR A 39 0.87 -2.19 2.67
CA THR A 39 2.10 -1.78 3.37
C THR A 39 3.25 -1.41 2.42
N SER A 40 3.34 -2.05 1.25
CA SER A 40 4.39 -1.79 0.27
C SER A 40 4.29 -0.40 -0.38
N ILE A 41 3.10 0.20 -0.43
CA ILE A 41 2.91 1.58 -0.92
C ILE A 41 3.71 2.57 -0.07
N GLY A 42 3.56 2.51 1.26
CA GLY A 42 4.29 3.35 2.19
C GLY A 42 5.79 3.08 2.17
N ALA A 43 6.19 1.80 2.05
CA ALA A 43 7.59 1.41 1.94
C ALA A 43 8.27 2.05 0.71
N SER A 44 7.67 1.93 -0.48
CA SER A 44 8.23 2.54 -1.70
C SER A 44 8.22 4.07 -1.65
N ILE A 45 7.21 4.71 -1.05
CA ILE A 45 7.23 6.18 -0.84
C ILE A 45 8.35 6.58 0.11
N HIS A 46 8.63 5.77 1.14
CA HIS A 46 9.76 5.98 2.03
C HIS A 46 11.08 5.83 1.28
N GLU A 47 11.27 4.76 0.51
CA GLU A 47 12.47 4.52 -0.31
C GLU A 47 12.71 5.63 -1.34
N ALA A 48 11.64 6.15 -1.96
CA ALA A 48 11.74 7.30 -2.86
C ALA A 48 12.40 8.51 -2.19
N ASN A 49 12.10 8.79 -0.91
CA ASN A 49 12.70 9.93 -0.19
C ASN A 49 14.21 9.81 0.01
N TYR A 50 14.76 8.59 -0.03
CA TYR A 50 16.20 8.33 0.08
C TYR A 50 16.87 8.10 -1.27
N ALA A 51 16.14 8.24 -2.38
CA ALA A 51 16.67 8.05 -3.73
C ALA A 51 17.82 9.02 -4.03
N HIS A 52 18.92 8.49 -4.56
CA HIS A 52 20.11 9.28 -4.89
C HIS A 52 19.95 10.10 -6.18
N LYS A 53 19.10 9.65 -7.11
CA LYS A 53 18.86 10.30 -8.40
C LYS A 53 17.36 10.40 -8.71
N LYS A 54 17.00 11.35 -9.57
CA LYS A 54 15.62 11.54 -10.03
C LYS A 54 14.99 10.27 -10.67
N PRO A 55 15.70 9.46 -11.49
CA PRO A 55 15.13 8.24 -12.03
C PRO A 55 14.77 7.22 -10.95
N ASP A 56 15.60 7.09 -9.91
CA ASP A 56 15.37 6.17 -8.79
C ASP A 56 14.15 6.62 -7.98
N PHE A 57 14.01 7.93 -7.74
CA PHE A 57 12.82 8.52 -7.13
C PHE A 57 11.54 8.19 -7.90
N ILE A 58 11.57 8.34 -9.24
CA ILE A 58 10.42 8.04 -10.09
C ILE A 58 10.11 6.55 -10.10
N ALA A 59 11.13 5.69 -10.15
CA ALA A 59 10.98 4.24 -10.14
C ALA A 59 10.27 3.77 -8.86
N GLU A 60 10.66 4.27 -7.69
CA GLU A 60 10.00 3.93 -6.43
C GLU A 60 8.55 4.40 -6.38
N LEU A 61 8.25 5.60 -6.88
CA LEU A 61 6.87 6.07 -6.99
C LEU A 61 6.02 5.23 -7.97
N GLN A 62 6.63 4.70 -9.04
CA GLN A 62 5.94 3.78 -9.96
C GLN A 62 5.64 2.43 -9.29
N ILE A 63 6.53 1.94 -8.42
CA ILE A 63 6.28 0.76 -7.61
C ILE A 63 5.11 1.02 -6.66
N ALA A 64 5.12 2.16 -5.95
CA ALA A 64 4.01 2.56 -5.08
C ALA A 64 2.67 2.60 -5.83
N LEU A 65 2.63 3.19 -7.03
CA LEU A 65 1.43 3.23 -7.89
C LEU A 65 0.94 1.82 -8.28
N LYS A 66 1.87 0.92 -8.62
CA LYS A 66 1.54 -0.47 -8.95
C LYS A 66 0.93 -1.22 -7.76
N GLU A 67 1.46 -1.01 -6.56
CA GLU A 67 0.91 -1.60 -5.33
C GLU A 67 -0.44 -0.99 -4.94
N SER A 68 -0.67 0.30 -5.20
CA SER A 68 -1.99 0.93 -5.07
C SER A 68 -3.03 0.25 -5.96
N ASN A 69 -2.72 0.02 -7.24
CA ASN A 69 -3.62 -0.68 -8.16
C ASN A 69 -3.90 -2.13 -7.74
N LYS A 70 -2.90 -2.83 -7.19
CA LYS A 70 -3.10 -4.18 -6.65
C LYS A 70 -3.99 -4.19 -5.42
N THR A 71 -3.84 -3.18 -4.56
CA THR A 71 -4.63 -2.99 -3.34
C THR A 71 -6.10 -2.73 -3.72
N GLU A 72 -6.36 -1.82 -4.66
CA GLU A 72 -7.70 -1.55 -5.20
C GLU A 72 -8.35 -2.81 -5.77
N ASN A 73 -7.63 -3.56 -6.61
CA ASN A 73 -8.14 -4.81 -7.19
C ASN A 73 -8.47 -5.85 -6.10
N SER A 74 -7.62 -5.99 -5.08
CA SER A 74 -7.90 -6.90 -3.96
C SER A 74 -9.13 -6.49 -3.15
N ILE A 75 -9.34 -5.19 -2.90
CA ILE A 75 -10.54 -4.67 -2.24
C ILE A 75 -11.79 -4.97 -3.08
N LEU A 76 -11.73 -4.75 -4.40
CA LEU A 76 -12.83 -5.07 -5.31
C LEU A 76 -13.21 -6.55 -5.24
N ILE A 77 -12.22 -7.45 -5.26
CA ILE A 77 -12.47 -8.89 -5.11
C ILE A 77 -13.13 -9.22 -3.77
N MET A 78 -12.69 -8.60 -2.68
CA MET A 78 -13.30 -8.79 -1.36
C MET A 78 -14.78 -8.38 -1.35
N ILE A 79 -15.11 -7.22 -1.95
CA ILE A 79 -16.49 -6.74 -2.07
C ILE A 79 -17.34 -7.72 -2.88
N ILE A 80 -16.83 -8.23 -4.00
CA ILE A 80 -17.55 -9.20 -4.86
C ILE A 80 -17.81 -10.52 -4.12
N LEU A 81 -16.87 -10.96 -3.28
CA LEU A 81 -17.01 -12.18 -2.48
C LEU A 81 -17.86 -12.00 -1.21
N GLY A 82 -18.24 -10.76 -0.86
CA GLY A 82 -18.97 -10.45 0.36
C GLY A 82 -18.13 -10.63 1.63
N CYS A 83 -16.82 -10.42 1.52
CA CYS A 83 -15.87 -10.48 2.64
C CYS A 83 -15.79 -9.16 3.41
#